data_AF-A0A455UQA2-F1
#
_entry.id   AF-A0A455UQA2-F1
#
_cell.length_a   1.000
_cell.length_b   1.000
_cell.length_c   1.000
_cell.angle_alpha   90.00
_cell.angle_beta   90.00
_cell.angle_gamma   90.00
#
_symmetry.space_group_name_H-M   'P 1'
#
loop_
_entity.id
_entity.type
_entity.pdbx_description
1 polymer ?
#
loop_
_entity_poly.entity_id
_entity_poly.type
_entity_poly.pdbx_seq_one_letter_code
_entity_poly.pdbx_strand_id
1 'polypeptide(L)'
;MWLPLGFVAFLCLVIGIFTQTLLLAVIVATITLPLAYIAQHKWHGHIVNGFVKATIMMAWAAVLIEQSGGLIEAHFSIFILLSVLILYSDWRVIAFGGLVIALHHALFTWLHYQGVVQLYASMGDMDSMANGDTRHSVAALLSCLLMHGGAVVVQVIILGYLAKVLESMVQESLHVTRFAVAAGGAIWT
;
A
#
# COMPACT_ATOMS: atom_id res chain seq x y z
N MET A 1 -3.19 -11.53 -6.53
CA MET A 1 -3.25 -10.08 -6.81
C MET A 1 -4.67 -9.56 -7.02
N TRP A 2 -5.47 -10.18 -7.90
CA TRP A 2 -6.81 -9.68 -8.20
C TRP A 2 -7.75 -9.64 -6.99
N LEU A 3 -7.66 -10.61 -6.08
CA LEU A 3 -8.45 -10.61 -4.86
C LEU A 3 -8.23 -9.37 -3.98
N PRO A 4 -7.02 -9.07 -3.46
CA PRO A 4 -6.83 -7.92 -2.59
C PRO A 4 -7.12 -6.59 -3.31
N LEU A 5 -6.79 -6.49 -4.60
CA LEU A 5 -7.10 -5.32 -5.42
C LEU A 5 -8.62 -5.14 -5.59
N GLY A 6 -9.35 -6.23 -5.84
CA GLY A 6 -10.81 -6.23 -5.98
C GLY A 6 -11.50 -5.85 -4.68
N PHE A 7 -11.04 -6.37 -3.53
CA PHE A 7 -11.59 -6.01 -2.23
C PHE A 7 -11.39 -4.53 -1.90
N VAL A 8 -10.19 -3.96 -2.11
CA VAL A 8 -9.97 -2.53 -1.83
C VAL A 8 -10.74 -1.65 -2.81
N ALA A 9 -10.80 -2.02 -4.10
CA ALA A 9 -11.56 -1.29 -5.09
C ALA A 9 -13.06 -1.29 -4.77
N PHE A 10 -13.61 -2.44 -4.38
CA PHE A 10 -15.00 -2.57 -3.94
C PHE A 10 -15.27 -1.70 -2.71
N LEU A 11 -14.39 -1.73 -1.70
CA LEU A 11 -14.53 -0.90 -0.51
C LEU A 11 -14.57 0.60 -0.86
N CYS A 12 -13.68 1.06 -1.75
CA CYS A 12 -13.64 2.46 -2.21
C CYS A 12 -14.88 2.85 -3.03
N LEU A 13 -15.45 1.92 -3.80
CA LEU A 13 -16.73 2.15 -4.49
C LEU A 13 -17.88 2.30 -3.48
N VAL A 14 -17.95 1.42 -2.47
CA VAL A 14 -18.96 1.49 -1.42
C VAL A 14 -18.85 2.81 -0.65
N ILE A 15 -17.66 3.17 -0.19
CA ILE A 15 -17.44 4.44 0.53
C ILE A 15 -17.68 5.65 -0.38
N GLY A 16 -17.35 5.54 -1.67
CA GLY A 16 -17.63 6.56 -2.68
C GLY A 16 -19.11 6.88 -2.87
N ILE A 17 -20.01 5.91 -2.66
CA ILE A 17 -21.47 6.13 -2.67
C ILE A 17 -21.88 7.02 -1.50
N PHE A 18 -21.36 6.74 -0.29
CA PHE A 18 -21.70 7.49 0.91
C PHE A 18 -21.07 8.89 0.93
N THR A 19 -19.86 9.03 0.40
CA THR A 19 -19.07 10.28 0.44
C THR A 19 -19.27 11.15 -0.80
N GLN A 20 -20.12 10.74 -1.76
CA GLN A 20 -20.34 11.41 -3.04
C GLN A 20 -19.06 11.59 -3.90
N THR A 21 -18.04 10.78 -3.65
CA THR A 21 -16.76 10.78 -4.37
C THR A 21 -16.64 9.62 -5.37
N LEU A 22 -17.76 8.98 -5.73
CA LEU A 22 -17.77 7.80 -6.60
C LEU A 22 -16.99 7.99 -7.91
N LEU A 23 -17.03 9.19 -8.49
CA LEU A 23 -16.30 9.53 -9.70
C LEU A 23 -14.78 9.34 -9.54
N LEU A 24 -14.22 9.70 -8.37
CA LEU A 24 -12.80 9.51 -8.08
C LEU A 24 -12.42 8.02 -8.10
N ALA A 25 -13.20 7.19 -7.40
CA ALA A 25 -12.98 5.75 -7.35
C ALA A 25 -13.08 5.11 -8.75
N VAL A 26 -14.04 5.54 -9.57
CA VAL A 26 -14.20 5.05 -10.94
C VAL A 26 -13.03 5.47 -11.83
N ILE A 27 -12.61 6.74 -11.79
CA ILE A 27 -11.45 7.22 -12.56
C ILE A 27 -10.21 6.40 -12.21
N VAL A 28 -9.92 6.23 -10.92
CA VAL A 28 -8.76 5.46 -10.47
C VAL A 28 -8.88 3.98 -10.86
N ALA A 29 -10.07 3.38 -10.79
CA ALA A 29 -10.29 2.02 -11.28
C ALA A 29 -9.99 1.88 -12.77
N THR A 30 -10.46 2.83 -13.60
CA THR A 30 -10.24 2.78 -15.05
C THR A 30 -8.77 2.92 -15.45
N ILE A 31 -7.96 3.59 -14.64
CA ILE A 31 -6.52 3.73 -14.89
C ILE A 31 -5.75 2.53 -14.33
N THR A 32 -6.05 2.13 -13.10
CA THR A 32 -5.26 1.13 -12.37
C THR A 32 -5.54 -0.31 -12.81
N LEU A 33 -6.78 -0.66 -13.17
CA LEU A 33 -7.12 -2.04 -13.57
C LEU A 33 -6.47 -2.45 -14.90
N PRO A 34 -6.48 -1.62 -15.97
CA PRO A 34 -5.73 -1.92 -17.19
C PRO A 34 -4.22 -1.96 -16.95
N LEU A 35 -3.68 -1.04 -16.14
CA LEU A 35 -2.26 -1.03 -15.82
C LEU A 35 -1.83 -2.31 -15.08
N ALA A 36 -2.64 -2.76 -14.11
CA ALA A 36 -2.48 -4.03 -13.43
C ALA A 36 -2.52 -5.22 -14.40
N TYR A 37 -3.47 -5.23 -15.34
CA TYR A 37 -3.60 -6.28 -16.35
C TYR A 37 -2.39 -6.35 -17.28
N ILE A 38 -1.96 -5.20 -17.80
CA ILE A 38 -0.81 -5.08 -18.70
C ILE A 38 0.48 -5.50 -18.00
N ALA A 39 0.72 -5.00 -16.78
CA ALA A 39 1.92 -5.32 -16.03
C ALA A 39 2.02 -6.83 -15.74
N GLN A 40 0.89 -7.47 -15.43
CA GLN A 40 0.85 -8.92 -15.32
C GLN A 40 1.25 -9.57 -16.64
N HIS A 41 0.51 -9.35 -17.73
CA HIS A 41 0.72 -10.09 -18.98
C HIS A 41 2.07 -9.84 -19.65
N LYS A 42 2.56 -8.59 -19.66
CA LYS A 42 3.77 -8.22 -20.40
C LYS A 42 5.07 -8.40 -19.62
N TRP A 43 5.02 -8.34 -18.29
CA TRP A 43 6.21 -8.35 -17.44
C TRP A 43 6.18 -9.46 -16.39
N HIS A 44 5.73 -10.65 -16.80
CA HIS A 44 5.84 -11.85 -15.97
C HIS A 44 7.31 -12.08 -15.56
N GLY A 45 7.55 -12.27 -14.26
CA GLY A 45 8.89 -12.53 -13.71
C GLY A 45 9.81 -11.32 -13.51
N HIS A 46 9.47 -10.13 -14.01
CA HIS A 46 10.28 -8.92 -13.79
C HIS A 46 9.88 -8.19 -12.49
N ILE A 47 10.86 -7.63 -11.80
CA ILE A 47 10.65 -6.81 -10.59
C ILE A 47 9.76 -5.58 -10.85
N VAL A 48 9.80 -5.04 -12.06
CA VAL A 48 8.97 -3.90 -12.50
C VAL A 48 7.49 -4.19 -12.29
N ASN A 49 7.06 -5.44 -12.52
CA ASN A 49 5.70 -5.87 -12.27
C ASN A 49 5.33 -5.74 -10.79
N GLY A 50 6.25 -6.07 -9.88
CA GLY A 50 6.09 -5.88 -8.45
C GLY A 50 5.96 -4.39 -8.08
N PHE A 51 6.82 -3.54 -8.63
CA PHE A 51 6.77 -2.09 -8.39
C PHE A 51 5.47 -1.45 -8.86
N VAL A 52 5.01 -1.77 -10.07
CA VAL A 52 3.72 -1.27 -10.58
C VAL A 52 2.58 -1.68 -9.66
N LYS A 53 2.58 -2.92 -9.17
CA LYS A 53 1.55 -3.41 -8.25
C LYS A 53 1.62 -2.72 -6.89
N ALA A 54 2.82 -2.48 -6.37
CA ALA A 54 3.00 -1.70 -5.14
C ALA A 54 2.44 -0.29 -5.30
N THR A 55 2.74 0.40 -6.42
CA THR A 55 2.18 1.72 -6.72
C THR A 55 0.65 1.70 -6.79
N ILE A 56 0.08 0.73 -7.52
CA ILE A 56 -1.39 0.61 -7.64
C ILE A 56 -2.03 0.39 -6.27
N MET A 57 -1.47 -0.47 -5.43
CA MET A 57 -2.00 -0.75 -4.10
C MET A 57 -1.92 0.49 -3.20
N MET A 58 -0.79 1.22 -3.22
CA MET A 58 -0.67 2.48 -2.47
C MET A 58 -1.61 3.57 -3.00
N ALA A 59 -1.86 3.62 -4.32
CA ALA A 59 -2.83 4.53 -4.91
C ALA A 59 -4.26 4.25 -4.42
N TRP A 60 -4.65 2.97 -4.28
CA TRP A 60 -5.94 2.61 -3.72
C TRP A 60 -6.06 2.97 -2.23
N ALA A 61 -5.00 2.84 -1.43
CA ALA A 61 -4.98 3.36 -0.07
C ALA A 61 -5.16 4.89 -0.04
N ALA A 62 -4.46 5.61 -0.92
CA ALA A 62 -4.58 7.07 -1.02
C ALA A 62 -6.01 7.50 -1.37
N VAL A 63 -6.67 6.81 -2.32
CA VAL A 63 -8.09 7.08 -2.63
C VAL A 63 -8.96 6.87 -1.40
N LEU A 64 -8.80 5.76 -0.69
CA LEU A 64 -9.60 5.50 0.51
C LEU A 64 -9.42 6.61 1.57
N ILE A 65 -8.19 7.06 1.77
CA ILE A 65 -7.87 8.16 2.71
C ILE A 65 -8.55 9.46 2.28
N GLU A 66 -8.47 9.81 0.99
CA GLU A 66 -9.12 10.99 0.41
C GLU A 66 -10.64 10.94 0.57
N GLN A 67 -11.27 9.81 0.20
CA GLN A 67 -12.72 9.63 0.31
C GLN A 67 -13.20 9.71 1.76
N SER A 68 -12.36 9.30 2.71
CA SER A 68 -12.63 9.39 4.14
C SER A 68 -12.26 10.74 4.76
N GLY A 69 -11.83 11.74 3.98
CA GLY A 69 -11.45 13.05 4.50
C GLY A 69 -10.25 13.03 5.46
N GLY A 70 -9.36 12.04 5.31
CA GLY A 70 -8.15 11.93 6.13
C GLY A 70 -8.30 11.17 7.45
N LEU A 71 -9.40 10.42 7.65
CA LEU A 71 -9.60 9.62 8.87
C LEU A 71 -8.43 8.65 9.13
N ILE A 72 -8.10 8.47 10.41
CA ILE A 72 -6.99 7.59 10.81
C ILE A 72 -7.30 6.12 10.52
N GLU A 73 -8.56 5.71 10.56
CA GLU A 73 -8.99 4.36 10.23
C GLU A 73 -8.71 4.01 8.77
N ALA A 74 -8.83 4.98 7.86
CA ALA A 74 -8.50 4.79 6.45
C ALA A 74 -7.00 4.55 6.23
N HIS A 75 -6.14 5.09 7.10
CA HIS A 75 -4.68 4.88 7.03
C HIS A 75 -4.28 3.43 7.34
N PHE A 76 -5.12 2.66 8.05
CA PHE A 76 -4.86 1.23 8.26
C PHE A 76 -4.78 0.45 6.95
N SER A 77 -5.45 0.93 5.89
CA SER A 77 -5.34 0.32 4.56
C SER A 77 -3.91 0.27 4.03
N ILE A 78 -3.06 1.25 4.36
CA ILE A 78 -1.64 1.25 3.98
C ILE A 78 -0.95 0.01 4.55
N PHE A 79 -1.12 -0.26 5.85
CA PHE A 79 -0.51 -1.39 6.54
C PHE A 79 -1.01 -2.73 6.01
N ILE A 80 -2.32 -2.83 5.74
CA ILE A 80 -2.94 -4.02 5.16
C ILE A 80 -2.35 -4.28 3.77
N LEU A 81 -2.33 -3.27 2.89
CA LEU A 81 -1.89 -3.44 1.51
C LEU A 81 -0.37 -3.65 1.40
N LEU A 82 0.44 -3.02 2.27
CA LEU A 82 1.87 -3.35 2.38
C LEU A 82 2.08 -4.82 2.77
N SER A 83 1.27 -5.35 3.69
CA SER A 83 1.34 -6.76 4.10
C SER A 83 0.97 -7.70 2.95
N VAL A 84 0.04 -7.31 2.08
CA VAL A 84 -0.27 -8.07 0.85
C VAL A 84 0.93 -8.14 -0.09
N LEU A 85 1.85 -7.16 -0.08
CA LEU A 85 3.03 -7.18 -0.94
C LEU A 85 4.04 -8.30 -0.59
N ILE A 86 3.93 -8.92 0.59
CA ILE A 86 4.72 -10.12 0.95
C ILE A 86 4.51 -11.24 -0.08
N LEU A 87 3.33 -11.31 -0.71
CA LEU A 87 3.01 -12.31 -1.74
C LEU A 87 3.94 -12.25 -2.97
N TYR A 88 4.70 -11.17 -3.15
CA TYR A 88 5.70 -11.08 -4.21
C TYR A 88 7.08 -11.60 -3.80
N SER A 89 7.26 -11.99 -2.53
CA SER A 89 8.49 -12.56 -1.96
C SER A 89 9.75 -11.75 -2.28
N ASP A 90 9.61 -10.44 -2.50
CA ASP A 90 10.73 -9.55 -2.81
C ASP A 90 10.66 -8.32 -1.92
N TRP A 91 11.64 -8.18 -1.03
CA TRP A 91 11.71 -7.08 -0.07
C TRP A 91 11.78 -5.71 -0.77
N ARG A 92 12.32 -5.63 -1.99
CA ARG A 92 12.43 -4.38 -2.75
C ARG A 92 11.06 -3.84 -3.13
N VAL A 93 10.10 -4.73 -3.43
CA VAL A 93 8.72 -4.36 -3.77
C VAL A 93 8.03 -3.71 -2.58
N ILE A 94 8.26 -4.24 -1.38
CA ILE A 94 7.72 -3.70 -0.12
C ILE A 94 8.36 -2.34 0.18
N ALA A 95 9.70 -2.25 0.10
CA ALA A 95 10.42 -0.99 0.31
C ALA A 95 9.98 0.10 -0.67
N PHE A 96 9.74 -0.27 -1.93
CA PHE A 96 9.22 0.64 -2.94
C PHE A 96 7.80 1.11 -2.62
N GLY A 97 6.92 0.22 -2.16
CA GLY A 97 5.59 0.61 -1.64
C GLY A 97 5.69 1.62 -0.49
N GLY A 98 6.60 1.38 0.46
CA GLY A 98 6.92 2.30 1.56
C GLY A 98 7.42 3.68 1.07
N LEU A 99 8.23 3.70 0.01
CA LEU A 99 8.67 4.94 -0.62
C LEU A 99 7.52 5.69 -1.28
N VAL A 100 6.64 4.99 -2.01
CA VAL A 100 5.48 5.60 -2.67
C VAL A 100 4.57 6.26 -1.66
N ILE A 101 4.30 5.62 -0.51
CA ILE A 101 3.44 6.24 0.52
C ILE A 101 4.12 7.42 1.21
N ALA A 102 5.43 7.37 1.44
CA ALA A 102 6.18 8.52 1.97
C ALA A 102 6.11 9.73 1.03
N LEU A 103 6.26 9.50 -0.27
CA LEU A 103 6.10 10.53 -1.30
C LEU A 103 4.66 11.05 -1.35
N HIS A 104 3.66 10.17 -1.24
CA HIS A 104 2.26 10.57 -1.17
C HIS A 104 2.02 11.50 0.01
N HIS A 105 2.46 11.16 1.22
CA HIS A 105 2.32 12.03 2.39
C HIS A 105 3.02 13.37 2.21
N ALA A 106 4.26 13.39 1.72
CA ALA A 106 5.00 14.64 1.47
C ALA A 106 4.28 15.53 0.45
N LEU A 107 3.86 14.96 -0.68
CA LEU A 107 3.17 15.67 -1.75
C LEU A 107 1.81 16.19 -1.30
N PHE A 108 1.01 15.37 -0.63
CA PHE A 108 -0.32 15.77 -0.20
C PHE A 108 -0.29 16.72 1.00
N THR A 109 0.73 16.65 1.86
CA THR A 109 0.99 17.67 2.88
C THR A 109 1.29 19.02 2.25
N TRP A 110 2.13 19.03 1.20
CA TRP A 110 2.38 20.24 0.42
C TRP A 110 1.09 20.76 -0.21
N LEU A 111 0.33 19.92 -0.90
CA LEU A 111 -0.93 20.33 -1.56
C LEU A 111 -1.97 20.84 -0.54
N HIS A 112 -1.99 20.26 0.66
CA HIS A 112 -2.81 20.73 1.77
C HIS A 112 -2.38 22.13 2.24
N TYR A 113 -1.07 22.36 2.39
CA TYR A 113 -0.55 23.68 2.73
C TYR A 113 -0.91 24.75 1.69
N GLN A 114 -1.06 24.36 0.42
CA GLN A 114 -1.54 25.26 -0.65
C GLN A 114 -3.06 25.42 -0.71
N GLY A 115 -3.82 24.74 0.16
CA GLY A 115 -5.28 24.80 0.20
C GLY A 115 -5.98 24.06 -0.94
N VAL A 116 -5.26 23.25 -1.71
CA VAL A 116 -5.80 22.52 -2.87
C VAL A 116 -6.52 21.23 -2.46
N VAL A 117 -6.10 20.62 -1.33
CA VAL A 117 -6.63 19.35 -0.83
C VAL A 117 -6.88 19.46 0.68
N GLN A 118 -8.01 18.97 1.18
CA GLN A 118 -8.32 18.94 2.63
C GLN A 118 -8.11 17.53 3.19
N LEU A 119 -6.85 17.06 3.21
CA LEU A 119 -6.54 15.68 3.60
C LEU A 119 -6.33 15.46 5.11
N TYR A 120 -6.24 16.52 5.91
CA TYR A 120 -5.85 16.44 7.34
C TYR A 120 -6.90 16.98 8.31
N ALA A 121 -8.13 17.22 7.86
CA ALA A 121 -9.19 17.83 8.67
C ALA A 121 -9.49 17.08 9.98
N SER A 122 -9.16 15.79 10.07
CA SER A 122 -9.42 14.94 11.24
C SER A 122 -8.16 14.48 12.00
N MET A 123 -6.94 14.83 11.57
CA MET A 123 -5.70 14.25 12.13
C MET A 123 -5.07 15.10 13.24
N GLY A 124 -5.81 16.07 13.76
CA GLY A 124 -5.34 16.99 14.79
C GLY A 124 -6.49 17.49 15.66
N ASP A 125 -6.69 16.78 16.75
CA ASP A 125 -7.29 17.26 17.99
C ASP A 125 -8.78 17.68 17.96
N MET A 126 -9.64 16.79 18.47
CA MET A 126 -11.04 17.10 18.78
C MET A 126 -11.18 18.22 19.85
N ASP A 127 -10.17 18.45 20.70
CA ASP A 127 -10.18 19.52 21.71
C ASP A 127 -9.77 20.90 21.14
N SER A 128 -8.91 20.95 20.12
CA SER A 128 -8.54 22.17 19.39
C SER A 128 -9.72 22.72 18.56
N MET A 129 -10.57 21.82 18.06
CA MET A 129 -11.81 22.18 17.36
C MET A 129 -12.89 22.73 18.31
N ALA A 130 -12.89 22.29 19.58
CA ALA A 130 -13.79 22.80 20.62
C ALA A 130 -13.37 24.19 21.15
N ASN A 131 -12.07 24.52 21.11
CA ASN A 131 -11.51 25.75 21.67
C ASN A 131 -11.06 26.79 20.63
N GLY A 132 -11.18 26.49 19.33
CA GLY A 132 -10.82 27.41 18.24
C GLY A 132 -9.32 27.70 18.10
N ASP A 133 -8.47 26.88 18.72
CA ASP A 133 -7.01 27.02 18.64
C ASP A 133 -6.45 26.17 17.49
N THR A 134 -6.16 26.81 16.36
CA THR A 134 -5.55 26.17 15.19
C THR A 134 -4.07 25.82 15.36
N ARG A 135 -3.48 26.08 16.53
CA ARG A 135 -2.05 25.85 16.77
C ARG A 135 -1.82 24.44 17.28
N HIS A 136 -1.54 23.53 16.36
CA HIS A 136 -0.98 22.23 16.73
C HIS A 136 0.34 22.47 17.47
N SER A 137 0.43 22.03 18.72
CA SER A 137 1.70 22.01 19.44
C SER A 137 2.71 21.23 18.61
N VAL A 138 3.87 21.82 18.32
CA VAL A 138 4.95 21.18 17.56
C VAL A 138 5.28 19.81 18.16
N ALA A 139 5.15 19.65 19.48
CA ALA A 139 5.33 18.38 20.17
C ALA A 139 4.29 17.32 19.80
N ALA A 140 3.03 17.70 19.56
CA ALA A 140 1.95 16.78 19.16
C ALA A 140 2.12 16.31 17.70
N LEU A 141 2.56 17.20 16.81
CA LEU A 141 2.91 16.82 15.43
C LEU A 141 4.13 15.90 15.41
N LEU A 142 5.15 16.19 16.21
CA LEU A 142 6.35 15.37 16.28
C LEU A 142 6.04 13.98 16.85
N SER A 143 5.21 13.88 17.88
CA SER A 143 4.82 12.60 18.49
C SER A 143 3.97 11.77 17.52
N CYS A 144 3.03 12.39 16.80
CA CYS A 144 2.25 11.74 15.75
C CYS A 144 3.16 11.22 14.63
N LEU A 145 4.08 12.05 14.12
CA LEU A 145 5.02 11.65 13.07
C LEU A 145 5.92 10.50 13.52
N LEU A 146 6.42 10.54 14.76
CA LEU A 146 7.25 9.48 15.31
C LEU A 146 6.49 8.17 15.47
N MET A 147 5.27 8.20 16.00
CA MET A 147 4.46 7.00 16.17
C MET A 147 4.00 6.43 14.83
N HIS A 148 3.44 7.27 13.97
CA HIS A 148 2.86 6.86 12.70
C HIS A 148 3.94 6.51 11.67
N GLY A 149 4.92 7.41 11.45
CA GLY A 149 6.04 7.19 10.56
C GLY A 149 6.96 6.06 11.04
N GLY A 150 7.21 6.01 12.36
CA GLY A 150 7.97 4.92 12.97
C GLY A 150 7.30 3.55 12.78
N ALA A 151 5.97 3.47 12.94
CA ALA A 151 5.23 2.25 12.69
C ALA A 151 5.36 1.76 11.24
N VAL A 152 5.33 2.66 10.26
CA VAL A 152 5.52 2.29 8.84
C VAL A 152 6.94 1.80 8.59
N VAL A 153 7.97 2.43 9.15
CA VAL A 153 9.36 1.99 9.02
C VAL A 153 9.54 0.59 9.59
N VAL A 154 9.04 0.36 10.82
CA VAL A 154 9.09 -0.96 11.46
C VAL A 154 8.35 -1.99 10.63
N GLN A 155 7.16 -1.66 10.10
CA GLN A 155 6.40 -2.54 9.23
C GLN A 155 7.19 -2.92 7.97
N VAL A 156 7.78 -1.95 7.26
CA VAL A 156 8.57 -2.22 6.04
C VAL A 156 9.76 -3.14 6.35
N ILE A 157 10.42 -2.96 7.49
CA ILE A 157 11.53 -3.82 7.93
C ILE A 157 11.04 -5.25 8.18
N ILE A 158 9.98 -5.41 8.99
CA ILE A 158 9.43 -6.73 9.34
C ILE A 158 8.95 -7.46 8.09
N LEU A 159 8.16 -6.79 7.24
CA LEU A 159 7.65 -7.38 6.03
C LEU A 159 8.77 -7.70 5.03
N GLY A 160 9.79 -6.86 4.93
CA GLY A 160 10.98 -7.11 4.11
C GLY A 160 11.74 -8.35 4.58
N TYR A 161 11.86 -8.55 5.90
CA TYR A 161 12.41 -9.78 6.47
C TYR A 161 11.54 -11.00 6.13
N LEU A 162 10.23 -10.93 6.35
CA LEU A 162 9.30 -12.02 6.03
C LEU A 162 9.31 -12.37 4.54
N ALA A 163 9.45 -11.38 3.67
CA ALA A 163 9.57 -11.61 2.23
C ALA A 163 10.82 -12.41 1.88
N LYS A 164 11.96 -12.14 2.52
CA LYS A 164 13.20 -12.92 2.33
C LYS A 164 13.07 -14.35 2.85
N VAL A 165 12.41 -14.55 3.99
CA VAL A 165 12.13 -15.89 4.54
C VAL A 165 11.20 -16.67 3.61
N LEU A 166 10.18 -16.01 3.06
CA LEU A 166 9.28 -16.62 2.09
C LEU A 166 10.01 -16.97 0.78
N GLU A 167 10.88 -16.08 0.31
CA GLU A 167 11.73 -16.32 -0.86
C GLU A 167 12.60 -17.57 -0.66
N SER A 168 13.29 -17.69 0.48
CA SER A 168 14.14 -18.85 0.76
C SER A 168 13.34 -20.16 0.79
N MET A 169 12.18 -20.17 1.46
CA MET A 169 11.29 -21.35 1.50
C MET A 169 10.82 -21.79 0.10
N VAL A 170 10.49 -20.82 -0.77
CA VAL A 170 10.08 -21.10 -2.15
C VAL A 170 11.25 -21.68 -2.96
N GLN A 171 12.45 -21.11 -2.85
CA GLN A 171 13.62 -21.60 -3.57
C GLN A 171 14.04 -23.00 -3.12
N GLU A 172 14.02 -23.29 -1.83
CA GLU A 172 14.30 -24.61 -1.28
C GLU A 172 13.31 -25.66 -1.79
N SER A 173 12.01 -25.33 -1.80
CA SER A 173 10.95 -26.22 -2.31
C SER A 173 11.13 -26.53 -3.80
N LEU A 174 11.52 -25.53 -4.60
CA LEU A 174 11.83 -25.71 -6.02
C LEU A 174 13.06 -26.59 -6.23
N HIS A 175 14.10 -26.42 -5.40
CA HIS A 175 15.31 -27.24 -5.47
C HIS A 175 15.00 -28.72 -5.19
N VAL A 176 14.23 -29.02 -4.13
CA VAL A 176 13.80 -30.38 -3.80
C VAL A 176 12.94 -30.98 -4.91
N THR A 177 12.01 -30.21 -5.47
CA THR A 177 11.14 -30.67 -6.56
C THR A 177 11.95 -30.99 -7.82
N ARG A 178 12.91 -30.14 -8.19
CA ARG A 178 13.81 -30.38 -9.33
C ARG A 178 14.68 -31.61 -9.12
N PHE A 179 15.21 -31.79 -7.92
CA PHE A 179 15.98 -32.99 -7.56
C PHE A 179 15.12 -34.25 -7.67
N ALA A 180 13.90 -34.25 -7.13
CA ALA A 180 12.99 -35.39 -7.19
C ALA A 180 12.62 -35.76 -8.63
N VAL A 181 12.36 -34.77 -9.49
CA VAL A 181 12.09 -34.98 -10.92
C VAL A 181 13.31 -35.57 -11.63
N ALA A 182 14.52 -35.07 -11.35
CA ALA A 182 15.75 -35.59 -11.95
C ALA A 182 16.07 -37.03 -11.51
N ALA A 183 15.93 -37.32 -10.21
CA ALA A 183 16.13 -38.67 -9.67
C ALA A 183 15.08 -39.66 -10.17
N GLY A 184 13.81 -39.23 -10.27
CA GLY A 184 12.73 -40.04 -10.84
C GLY A 184 12.90 -40.32 -12.32
N GLY A 185 13.37 -39.35 -13.11
CA GLY A 185 13.67 -39.53 -14.54
C GLY A 185 14.82 -40.50 -14.80
N ALA A 186 15.82 -40.55 -13.91
CA ALA A 186 16.96 -41.47 -14.02
C ALA A 186 16.63 -42.93 -13.68
N ILE A 187 15.46 -43.21 -13.08
CA ILE A 187 15.04 -44.57 -12.72
C ILE A 187 14.37 -45.30 -13.91
N TRP A 188 13.96 -44.57 -14.96
CA TRP A 188 13.25 -45.11 -16.14
C TRP A 188 14.09 -45.09 -17.43
N THR A 189 15.39 -44.82 -17.34
CA THR A 189 16.37 -44.90 -18.44
C THR A 189 17.45 -45.90 -18.10
#